data_AF-A0A4Y8M1F8-F1
#
_entry.id   AF-A0A4Y8M1F8-F1
#
_cell.length_a   1.000
_cell.length_b   1.000
_cell.length_c   1.000
_cell.angle_alpha   90.00
_cell.angle_beta   90.00
_cell.angle_gamma   90.00
#
_symmetry.space_group_name_H-M   'P 1'
#
loop_
_entity.id
_entity.type
_entity.pdbx_description
1 polymer ?
#
loop_
_entity_poly.entity_id
_entity_poly.type
_entity_poly.pdbx_seq_one_letter_code
_entity_poly.pdbx_strand_id
1 'polypeptide(L)'
;MSGRKPGFGRQLADLHRWNGWIVLILTITGLLLAWGAVRGWLDGHFRNPVKQIHIILGVLSGVLILLYIPLMKRHLKQIRQRPKQKGNLSFVMALLVGWLLSGIVLWQIRRFPPEWANGALLVHDLLTYVGVPYIIYHSVTRIKWMKKPERRAIKTSEDSSVPVPRTPEIAAHSGSSREEPAPWINRRQFLKYSLGAALTVAVAPTFFRWLTSNAGSSLTGVPGGMKEVSDETNRMLPNPTPLPDSVNVVGGGAKGRFQVYTVTPLPTFDSATWSFTINGLVEKPANWNWEQFLALARTVQVSDFHCVTGWSVYKNTWEGIPLSALLKQAGVKSTAKHVKFYSGDGVYTDTLTLEQANMDDVLVAVLHDGKPIHRDYGGPVRLIVPKMYAYKSVKWLDRIELIDKEHIGYWEQRGYDTDAWVNV
;
A
#
# COMPACT_ATOMS: atom_id res chain seq x y z
N MET A 1 -7.59 -36.31 -34.50
CA MET A 1 -6.59 -36.68 -33.46
C MET A 1 -7.31 -36.87 -32.14
N SER A 2 -7.38 -38.12 -31.65
CA SER A 2 -8.09 -38.49 -30.41
C SER A 2 -7.34 -37.97 -29.18
N GLY A 3 -7.76 -36.81 -28.67
CA GLY A 3 -7.19 -36.19 -27.46
C GLY A 3 -7.64 -36.91 -26.20
N ARG A 4 -6.93 -37.97 -25.79
CA ARG A 4 -7.15 -38.58 -24.47
C ARG A 4 -6.96 -37.52 -23.38
N LYS A 5 -7.97 -37.33 -22.53
CA LYS A 5 -7.91 -36.41 -21.39
C LYS A 5 -6.67 -36.75 -20.55
N PRO A 6 -5.83 -35.76 -20.16
CA PRO A 6 -4.64 -36.02 -19.35
C PRO A 6 -5.04 -36.71 -18.04
N GLY A 7 -4.22 -37.68 -17.60
CA GLY A 7 -4.46 -38.39 -16.35
C GLY A 7 -4.54 -37.44 -15.14
N PHE A 8 -5.34 -37.80 -14.14
CA PHE A 8 -5.62 -36.96 -12.97
C PHE A 8 -4.36 -36.36 -12.30
N GLY A 9 -3.30 -37.15 -12.12
CA GLY A 9 -2.05 -36.67 -11.54
C GLY A 9 -1.31 -35.64 -12.41
N ARG A 10 -1.41 -35.76 -13.74
CA ARG A 10 -0.84 -34.79 -14.70
C ARG A 10 -1.63 -33.48 -14.68
N GLN A 11 -2.96 -33.55 -14.64
CA GLN A 11 -3.82 -32.37 -14.47
C GLN A 11 -3.47 -31.58 -13.20
N LEU A 12 -3.30 -32.27 -12.07
CA LEU A 12 -2.94 -31.63 -10.80
C LEU A 12 -1.55 -30.99 -10.85
N ALA A 13 -0.57 -31.67 -11.47
CA ALA A 13 0.78 -31.14 -11.63
C ALA A 13 0.82 -29.91 -12.55
N ASP A 14 0.05 -29.92 -13.64
CA ASP A 14 -0.04 -28.82 -14.59
C ASP A 14 -0.70 -27.59 -13.94
N LEU A 15 -1.83 -27.77 -13.24
CA LEU A 15 -2.48 -26.69 -12.48
C LEU A 15 -1.54 -26.09 -11.42
N HIS A 16 -0.82 -26.93 -10.67
CA HIS A 16 0.13 -26.46 -9.68
C HIS A 16 1.29 -25.68 -10.31
N ARG A 17 1.80 -26.13 -11.46
CA ARG A 17 2.87 -25.44 -12.20
C ARG A 17 2.42 -24.06 -12.70
N TRP A 18 1.24 -23.99 -13.33
CA TRP A 18 0.67 -22.72 -13.79
C TRP A 18 0.39 -21.77 -12.63
N ASN A 19 -0.17 -22.28 -11.53
CA ASN A 19 -0.38 -21.49 -10.32
C ASN A 19 0.94 -20.94 -9.78
N GLY A 20 2.01 -21.75 -9.76
CA GLY A 20 3.33 -21.30 -9.33
C GLY A 20 3.87 -20.11 -10.13
N TRP A 21 3.71 -20.13 -11.45
CA TRP A 21 4.11 -19.01 -12.32
C TRP A 21 3.25 -17.76 -12.11
N ILE A 22 1.93 -17.91 -12.04
CA ILE A 22 1.03 -16.78 -11.82
C ILE A 22 1.31 -16.12 -10.47
N VAL A 23 1.43 -16.91 -9.40
CA VAL A 23 1.73 -16.41 -8.06
C VAL A 23 3.09 -15.71 -8.00
N LEU A 24 4.10 -16.22 -8.71
CA LEU A 24 5.42 -15.56 -8.80
C LEU A 24 5.29 -14.17 -9.43
N ILE A 25 4.61 -14.05 -10.56
CA ILE A 25 4.45 -12.76 -11.24
C ILE A 25 3.56 -11.83 -10.41
N LEU A 26 2.50 -12.33 -9.78
CA LEU A 26 1.68 -11.57 -8.83
C LEU A 26 2.51 -11.05 -7.66
N THR A 27 3.42 -11.85 -7.12
CA THR A 27 4.32 -11.42 -6.04
C THR A 27 5.22 -10.29 -6.50
N ILE A 28 5.86 -10.43 -7.67
CA ILE A 28 6.76 -9.40 -8.21
C ILE A 28 6.00 -8.11 -8.48
N THR A 29 4.89 -8.19 -9.21
CA THR A 29 4.07 -7.01 -9.55
C THR A 29 3.45 -6.37 -8.30
N GLY A 30 3.01 -7.15 -7.32
CA GLY A 30 2.50 -6.65 -6.05
C GLY A 30 3.56 -5.91 -5.23
N LEU A 31 4.78 -6.46 -5.13
CA LEU A 31 5.90 -5.80 -4.46
C LEU A 31 6.30 -4.50 -5.15
N LEU A 32 6.33 -4.47 -6.48
CA LEU A 32 6.60 -3.25 -7.26
C LEU A 32 5.54 -2.16 -7.00
N LEU A 33 4.27 -2.54 -6.88
CA LEU A 33 3.18 -1.62 -6.57
C LEU A 33 3.20 -1.15 -5.10
N ALA A 34 3.71 -1.98 -4.18
CA ALA A 34 3.80 -1.68 -2.75
C ALA A 34 5.01 -0.79 -2.38
N TRP A 35 6.12 -0.89 -3.11
CA TRP A 35 7.39 -0.28 -2.71
C TRP A 35 7.44 1.23 -3.01
N GLY A 36 7.41 2.05 -1.96
CA GLY A 36 7.41 3.52 -2.05
C GLY A 36 8.58 4.13 -2.86
N ALA A 37 9.78 3.56 -2.78
CA ALA A 37 10.94 4.03 -3.55
C ALA A 37 10.76 3.82 -5.06
N VAL A 38 10.15 2.69 -5.45
CA VAL A 38 9.85 2.38 -6.86
C VAL A 38 8.68 3.22 -7.37
N ARG A 39 7.71 3.58 -6.50
CA ARG A 39 6.59 4.48 -6.85
C ARG A 39 7.04 5.86 -7.33
N GLY A 40 8.18 6.36 -6.87
CA GLY A 40 8.75 7.63 -7.31
C GLY A 40 9.52 7.55 -8.64
N TRP A 41 10.06 6.37 -8.97
CA TRP A 41 10.82 6.11 -10.20
C TRP A 41 9.95 5.67 -11.38
N LEU A 42 8.82 5.01 -11.10
CA LEU A 42 7.85 4.64 -12.12
C LEU A 42 6.90 5.82 -12.35
N ASP A 43 7.16 6.61 -13.39
CA ASP A 43 6.19 7.57 -13.91
C ASP A 43 4.82 6.88 -14.13
N GLY A 44 3.73 7.66 -14.09
CA GLY A 44 2.36 7.15 -14.22
C GLY A 44 2.16 6.20 -15.42
N HIS A 45 2.92 6.42 -16.50
CA HIS A 45 2.98 5.58 -17.70
C HIS A 45 3.36 4.11 -17.44
N PHE A 46 4.22 3.80 -16.47
CA PHE A 46 4.64 2.42 -16.18
C PHE A 46 3.81 1.78 -15.06
N ARG A 47 3.41 2.57 -14.06
CA ARG A 47 2.67 2.06 -12.91
C ARG A 47 1.29 1.54 -13.30
N ASN A 48 0.57 2.24 -14.19
CA ASN A 48 -0.77 1.82 -14.60
C ASN A 48 -0.76 0.47 -15.34
N PRO A 49 0.11 0.23 -16.35
CA PRO A 49 0.27 -1.10 -16.94
C PRO A 49 0.60 -2.20 -15.93
N VAL A 50 1.52 -1.96 -14.98
CA VAL A 50 1.84 -2.96 -13.95
C VAL A 50 0.63 -3.30 -13.09
N LYS A 51 -0.18 -2.29 -12.71
CA LYS A 51 -1.45 -2.49 -12.00
C LYS A 51 -2.41 -3.34 -12.82
N GLN A 52 -2.58 -3.06 -14.11
CA GLN A 52 -3.47 -3.83 -14.98
C GLN A 52 -3.01 -5.29 -15.11
N ILE A 53 -1.70 -5.52 -15.31
CA ILE A 53 -1.12 -6.87 -15.34
C ILE A 53 -1.40 -7.60 -14.03
N HIS A 54 -1.21 -6.95 -12.88
CA HIS A 54 -1.47 -7.53 -11.57
C HIS A 54 -2.95 -7.95 -11.42
N ILE A 55 -3.90 -7.09 -11.83
CA ILE A 55 -5.33 -7.39 -11.80
C ILE A 55 -5.68 -8.57 -12.70
N ILE A 56 -5.20 -8.57 -13.96
CA ILE A 56 -5.45 -9.64 -14.93
C ILE A 56 -4.93 -10.98 -14.40
N LEU A 57 -3.71 -11.01 -13.86
CA LEU A 57 -3.14 -12.20 -13.26
C LEU A 57 -3.90 -12.66 -12.01
N GLY A 58 -4.46 -11.73 -11.24
CA GLY A 58 -5.33 -12.04 -10.11
C GLY A 58 -6.60 -12.77 -10.56
N VAL A 59 -7.24 -12.28 -11.62
CA VAL A 59 -8.41 -12.94 -12.24
C VAL A 59 -8.03 -14.33 -12.77
N LEU A 60 -6.90 -14.46 -13.47
CA LEU A 60 -6.40 -15.76 -13.96
C LEU A 60 -6.11 -16.74 -12.81
N SER A 61 -5.59 -16.26 -11.67
CA SER A 61 -5.43 -17.07 -10.46
C SER A 61 -6.78 -17.59 -9.96
N GLY A 62 -7.81 -16.74 -9.95
CA GLY A 62 -9.19 -17.14 -9.64
C GLY A 62 -9.71 -18.24 -10.57
N VAL A 63 -9.47 -18.14 -11.87
CA VAL A 63 -9.83 -19.18 -12.85
C VAL A 63 -9.13 -20.51 -12.53
N LEU A 64 -7.83 -20.50 -12.19
CA LEU A 64 -7.12 -21.72 -11.80
C LEU A 64 -7.69 -22.36 -10.53
N ILE A 65 -8.09 -21.55 -9.54
CA ILE A 65 -8.76 -22.04 -8.33
C ILE A 65 -10.08 -22.73 -8.71
N LEU A 66 -10.90 -22.10 -9.56
CA LEU A 66 -12.16 -22.69 -10.02
C LEU A 66 -11.95 -24.01 -10.78
N LEU A 67 -10.95 -24.09 -11.65
CA LEU A 67 -10.59 -25.33 -12.35
C LEU A 67 -10.12 -26.44 -11.40
N TYR A 68 -9.58 -26.07 -10.24
CA TYR A 68 -9.12 -27.02 -9.23
C TYR A 68 -10.26 -27.57 -8.34
N ILE A 69 -11.35 -26.82 -8.12
CA ILE A 69 -12.51 -27.24 -7.31
C ILE A 69 -13.01 -28.66 -7.63
N PRO A 70 -13.31 -29.04 -8.89
CA PRO A 70 -13.81 -30.39 -9.20
C PRO A 70 -12.77 -31.50 -8.93
N LEU A 71 -11.48 -31.16 -8.93
CA LEU A 71 -10.39 -32.09 -8.65
C LEU A 71 -10.11 -32.25 -7.15
N MET A 72 -10.56 -31.29 -6.32
CA MET A 72 -10.31 -31.23 -4.88
C MET A 72 -10.73 -32.52 -4.16
N LYS A 73 -11.94 -33.02 -4.42
CA LYS A 73 -12.48 -34.22 -3.75
C LYS A 73 -11.58 -35.44 -3.98
N ARG A 74 -11.10 -35.63 -5.22
CA ARG A 74 -10.19 -36.73 -5.57
C ARG A 74 -8.80 -36.52 -4.96
N HIS A 75 -8.31 -35.29 -4.96
CA HIS A 75 -7.00 -34.97 -4.40
C HIS A 75 -6.98 -35.20 -2.88
N LEU A 76 -7.99 -34.73 -2.15
CA LEU A 76 -8.16 -34.96 -0.71
C LEU A 76 -8.22 -36.44 -0.35
N LYS A 77 -8.85 -37.27 -1.19
CA LYS A 77 -8.85 -38.74 -1.05
C LYS A 77 -7.44 -39.32 -1.20
N GLN A 78 -6.66 -38.85 -2.19
CA GLN A 78 -5.28 -39.31 -2.42
C GLN A 78 -4.33 -38.94 -1.26
N ILE A 79 -4.51 -37.77 -0.65
CA ILE A 79 -3.70 -37.32 0.48
C ILE A 79 -4.33 -37.64 1.84
N ARG A 80 -5.33 -38.54 1.90
CA ARG A 80 -6.09 -38.83 3.13
C ARG A 80 -5.20 -39.17 4.32
N GLN A 81 -4.19 -40.01 4.10
CA GLN A 81 -3.24 -40.46 5.12
C GLN A 81 -1.98 -39.57 5.23
N ARG A 82 -1.99 -38.36 4.65
CA ARG A 82 -0.82 -37.47 4.61
C ARG A 82 -1.16 -36.12 5.26
N PRO A 83 -1.20 -36.04 6.60
CA PRO A 83 -1.69 -34.84 7.32
C PRO A 83 -0.88 -33.58 6.98
N LYS A 84 0.45 -33.69 6.84
CA LYS A 84 1.31 -32.56 6.42
C LYS A 84 0.96 -32.03 5.02
N GLN A 85 0.57 -32.91 4.10
CA GLN A 85 0.17 -32.50 2.74
C GLN A 85 -1.22 -31.84 2.74
N LYS A 86 -2.14 -32.34 3.56
CA LYS A 86 -3.45 -31.71 3.79
C LYS A 86 -3.31 -30.31 4.39
N GLY A 87 -2.53 -30.16 5.47
CA GLY A 87 -2.30 -28.86 6.11
C GLY A 87 -1.67 -27.85 5.15
N ASN A 88 -0.65 -28.27 4.38
CA ASN A 88 -0.06 -27.42 3.33
C ASN A 88 -1.10 -27.02 2.27
N LEU A 89 -1.94 -27.95 1.83
CA LEU A 89 -2.99 -27.65 0.84
C LEU A 89 -3.99 -26.63 1.40
N SER A 90 -4.51 -26.84 2.61
CA SER A 90 -5.44 -25.92 3.27
C SER A 90 -4.83 -24.53 3.43
N PHE A 91 -3.58 -24.45 3.89
CA PHE A 91 -2.87 -23.18 4.08
C PHE A 91 -2.67 -22.43 2.75
N VAL A 92 -2.21 -23.12 1.70
CA VAL A 92 -2.05 -22.50 0.37
C VAL A 92 -3.38 -22.05 -0.20
N MET A 93 -4.44 -22.85 -0.06
CA MET A 93 -5.77 -22.46 -0.51
C MET A 93 -6.30 -21.24 0.25
N ALA A 94 -6.07 -21.16 1.56
CA ALA A 94 -6.45 -20.00 2.36
C ALA A 94 -5.75 -18.72 1.90
N LEU A 95 -4.44 -18.80 1.62
CA LEU A 95 -3.69 -17.67 1.05
C LEU A 95 -4.25 -17.24 -0.32
N LEU A 96 -4.42 -18.19 -1.25
CA LEU A 96 -4.89 -17.91 -2.61
C LEU A 96 -6.30 -17.31 -2.62
N VAL A 97 -7.22 -17.89 -1.86
CA VAL A 97 -8.60 -17.39 -1.74
C VAL A 97 -8.62 -16.03 -1.03
N GLY A 98 -7.84 -15.87 0.03
CA GLY A 98 -7.73 -14.60 0.76
C GLY A 98 -7.21 -13.46 -0.11
N TRP A 99 -6.15 -13.69 -0.89
CA TRP A 99 -5.62 -12.69 -1.82
C TRP A 99 -6.61 -12.38 -2.94
N LEU A 100 -7.32 -13.39 -3.46
CA LEU A 100 -8.34 -13.19 -4.49
C LEU A 100 -9.49 -12.33 -3.97
N LEU A 101 -10.06 -12.65 -2.81
CA LEU A 101 -11.20 -11.92 -2.24
C LEU A 101 -10.82 -10.49 -1.87
N SER A 102 -9.71 -10.31 -1.14
CA SER A 102 -9.21 -8.97 -0.81
C SER A 102 -8.83 -8.17 -2.07
N GLY A 103 -8.21 -8.82 -3.06
CA GLY A 103 -7.87 -8.20 -4.34
C GLY A 103 -9.09 -7.78 -5.16
N ILE A 104 -10.20 -8.54 -5.15
CA ILE A 104 -11.45 -8.16 -5.81
C ILE A 104 -12.04 -6.90 -5.17
N VAL A 105 -12.05 -6.82 -3.84
CA VAL A 105 -12.52 -5.62 -3.12
C VAL A 105 -11.66 -4.42 -3.48
N LEU A 106 -10.33 -4.57 -3.46
CA LEU A 106 -9.39 -3.49 -3.82
C LEU A 106 -9.47 -3.08 -5.30
N TRP A 107 -9.78 -4.02 -6.20
CA TRP A 107 -9.99 -3.74 -7.61
C TRP A 107 -11.30 -2.97 -7.83
N GLN A 108 -12.36 -3.35 -7.12
CA GLN A 108 -13.70 -2.76 -7.21
C GLN A 108 -13.96 -1.77 -6.07
N ILE A 109 -12.94 -1.02 -5.66
CA ILE A 109 -12.97 -0.18 -4.46
C ILE A 109 -14.11 0.84 -4.45
N ARG A 110 -14.53 1.29 -5.64
CA ARG A 110 -15.64 2.23 -5.85
C ARG A 110 -17.03 1.62 -5.70
N ARG A 111 -17.13 0.29 -5.55
CA ARG A 111 -18.41 -0.45 -5.40
C ARG A 111 -18.66 -0.91 -3.98
N PHE A 112 -17.68 -0.76 -3.09
CA PHE A 112 -17.77 -1.23 -1.72
C PHE A 112 -17.66 -0.04 -0.76
N PRO A 113 -18.31 -0.10 0.42
CA PRO A 113 -18.13 0.91 1.45
C PRO A 113 -16.63 1.05 1.80
N PRO A 114 -16.12 2.26 2.11
CA PRO A 114 -14.67 2.43 2.31
C PRO A 114 -14.13 1.65 3.52
N GLU A 115 -14.98 1.26 4.48
CA GLU A 115 -14.63 0.31 5.55
C GLU A 115 -14.14 -1.05 5.01
N TRP A 116 -14.78 -1.55 3.95
CA TRP A 116 -14.40 -2.80 3.30
C TRP A 116 -13.07 -2.67 2.59
N ALA A 117 -12.81 -1.51 1.98
CA ALA A 117 -11.52 -1.21 1.36
C ALA A 117 -10.38 -1.24 2.38
N ASN A 118 -10.57 -0.62 3.55
CA ASN A 118 -9.60 -0.66 4.65
C ASN A 118 -9.35 -2.10 5.13
N GLY A 119 -10.42 -2.87 5.37
CA GLY A 119 -10.31 -4.26 5.79
C GLY A 119 -9.63 -5.13 4.74
N ALA A 120 -9.98 -4.95 3.46
CA ALA A 120 -9.37 -5.68 2.36
C ALA A 120 -7.89 -5.34 2.19
N LEU A 121 -7.49 -4.07 2.33
CA LEU A 121 -6.09 -3.66 2.28
C LEU A 121 -5.29 -4.31 3.41
N LEU A 122 -5.81 -4.27 4.64
CA LEU A 122 -5.17 -4.88 5.80
C LEU A 122 -4.99 -6.39 5.61
N VAL A 123 -6.04 -7.08 5.17
CA VAL A 123 -6.01 -8.52 4.89
C VAL A 123 -5.02 -8.83 3.76
N HIS A 124 -5.03 -8.06 2.67
CA HIS A 124 -4.15 -8.27 1.53
C HIS A 124 -2.67 -8.12 1.90
N ASP A 125 -2.36 -7.08 2.68
CA ASP A 125 -1.01 -6.84 3.21
C ASP A 125 -0.58 -7.97 4.17
N LEU A 126 -1.44 -8.36 5.12
CA LEU A 126 -1.16 -9.47 6.05
C LEU A 126 -0.84 -10.76 5.30
N LEU A 127 -1.68 -11.13 4.34
CA LEU A 127 -1.48 -12.30 3.51
C LEU A 127 -0.19 -12.19 2.70
N THR A 128 0.22 -10.99 2.27
CA THR A 128 1.49 -10.76 1.58
C THR A 128 2.68 -10.98 2.52
N TYR A 129 2.65 -10.42 3.72
CA TYR A 129 3.71 -10.61 4.73
C TYR A 129 3.90 -12.06 5.16
N VAL A 130 2.80 -12.83 5.26
CA VAL A 130 2.85 -14.25 5.65
C VAL A 130 3.13 -15.15 4.43
N GLY A 131 2.44 -14.89 3.34
CA GLY A 131 2.37 -15.76 2.18
C GLY A 131 3.60 -15.69 1.28
N VAL A 132 4.18 -14.51 1.06
CA VAL A 132 5.37 -14.37 0.19
C VAL A 132 6.56 -15.14 0.76
N PRO A 133 6.95 -14.99 2.05
CA PRO A 133 8.03 -15.80 2.63
C PRO A 133 7.74 -17.30 2.54
N TYR A 134 6.49 -17.69 2.78
CA TYR A 134 6.08 -19.08 2.68
C TYR A 134 6.19 -19.63 1.25
N ILE A 135 5.78 -18.88 0.23
CA ILE A 135 5.90 -19.29 -1.18
C ILE A 135 7.37 -19.43 -1.58
N ILE A 136 8.22 -18.50 -1.17
CA ILE A 136 9.67 -18.56 -1.42
C ILE A 136 10.24 -19.84 -0.77
N TYR A 137 9.95 -20.04 0.51
CA TYR A 137 10.36 -21.25 1.24
C TYR A 137 9.84 -22.52 0.56
N HIS A 138 8.55 -22.59 0.22
CA HIS A 138 7.94 -23.74 -0.44
C HIS A 138 8.58 -24.03 -1.80
N SER A 139 8.81 -23.00 -2.61
CA SER A 139 9.36 -23.12 -3.95
C SER A 139 10.79 -23.63 -3.92
N VAL A 140 11.67 -22.99 -3.13
CA VAL A 140 13.09 -23.36 -3.02
C VAL A 140 13.24 -24.77 -2.44
N THR A 141 12.47 -25.12 -1.41
CA THR A 141 12.59 -26.43 -0.76
C THR A 141 12.04 -27.60 -1.60
N ARG A 142 11.35 -27.31 -2.70
CA ARG A 142 10.79 -28.31 -3.64
C ARG A 142 11.63 -28.50 -4.90
N ILE A 143 12.64 -27.68 -5.15
CA ILE A 143 13.56 -27.78 -6.30
C ILE A 143 14.23 -29.17 -6.35
N LYS A 144 14.39 -29.74 -7.54
CA LYS A 144 14.95 -31.09 -7.75
C LYS A 144 16.37 -31.23 -7.18
N TRP A 145 17.20 -30.18 -7.27
CA TRP A 145 18.55 -30.13 -6.70
C TRP A 145 18.58 -30.35 -5.19
N MET A 146 17.59 -29.87 -4.44
CA MET A 146 17.43 -30.08 -2.99
C MET A 146 16.95 -31.50 -2.62
N LYS A 147 16.57 -32.32 -3.62
CA LYS A 147 16.02 -33.68 -3.41
C LYS A 147 16.97 -34.82 -3.77
N LYS A 148 18.06 -34.56 -4.52
CA LYS A 148 19.05 -35.58 -4.94
C LYS A 148 20.49 -35.06 -4.88
N PRO A 149 21.08 -34.88 -3.67
CA PRO A 149 22.45 -34.40 -3.51
C PRO A 149 23.51 -35.40 -3.95
N GLU A 150 23.19 -36.70 -3.96
CA GLU A 150 24.11 -37.83 -4.20
C GLU A 150 24.63 -37.92 -5.64
N ARG A 151 23.98 -37.25 -6.60
CA ARG A 151 24.42 -37.23 -8.01
C ARG A 151 25.63 -36.33 -8.29
N ARG A 152 26.19 -35.68 -7.26
CA ARG A 152 27.31 -34.73 -7.41
C ARG A 152 28.43 -34.92 -6.38
N ALA A 153 28.40 -35.97 -5.57
CA ALA A 153 29.65 -36.39 -4.93
C ALA A 153 30.60 -36.76 -6.07
N ILE A 154 31.70 -36.02 -6.21
CA ILE A 154 32.78 -36.38 -7.13
C ILE A 154 33.19 -37.79 -6.70
N LYS A 155 32.92 -38.80 -7.54
CA LYS A 155 33.61 -40.07 -7.40
C LYS A 155 35.06 -39.76 -7.69
N THR A 156 35.89 -39.67 -6.65
CA THR A 156 37.34 -39.71 -6.82
C THR A 156 37.63 -40.98 -7.59
N SER A 157 38.11 -40.82 -8.82
CA SER A 157 38.48 -41.92 -9.70
C SER A 157 39.74 -42.57 -9.14
N GLU A 158 39.58 -43.51 -8.20
CA GLU A 158 40.57 -44.58 -8.03
C GLU A 158 40.26 -45.65 -9.07
N ASP A 159 40.69 -45.38 -10.30
CA ASP A 159 40.89 -46.40 -11.31
C ASP A 159 42.26 -46.11 -11.93
N SER A 160 43.28 -46.75 -11.35
CA SER A 160 44.64 -46.80 -11.90
C SER A 160 45.20 -48.16 -11.53
N SER A 161 44.99 -49.07 -12.47
CA SER A 161 45.53 -50.42 -12.57
C SER A 161 47.06 -50.48 -12.40
N VAL A 162 47.53 -51.24 -11.41
CA VAL A 162 48.83 -51.93 -11.46
C VAL A 162 48.69 -53.30 -10.78
N PRO A 163 49.05 -54.43 -11.44
CA PRO A 163 49.10 -55.73 -10.79
C PRO A 163 50.51 -55.99 -10.22
N VAL A 164 50.61 -56.29 -8.92
CA VAL A 164 51.83 -56.84 -8.31
C VAL A 164 51.46 -58.11 -7.53
N PRO A 165 52.26 -59.21 -7.62
CA PRO A 165 51.89 -60.51 -7.09
C PRO A 165 52.15 -60.67 -5.59
N ARG A 166 51.49 -61.69 -5.03
CA ARG A 166 51.34 -62.04 -3.62
C ARG A 166 52.64 -62.47 -2.92
N THR A 167 52.77 -62.10 -1.65
CA THR A 167 53.58 -62.81 -0.64
C THR A 167 52.79 -62.90 0.68
N PRO A 168 52.98 -63.96 1.50
CA PRO A 168 52.04 -64.35 2.56
C PRO A 168 52.40 -63.83 3.97
N GLU A 169 51.38 -63.80 4.83
CA GLU A 169 51.36 -63.61 6.30
C GLU A 169 51.86 -62.25 6.82
N ILE A 170 51.11 -61.54 7.68
CA ILE A 170 50.88 -61.86 9.10
C ILE A 170 49.50 -61.36 9.54
N ALA A 171 48.76 -62.19 10.28
CA ALA A 171 47.56 -61.80 11.00
C ALA A 171 47.92 -60.97 12.24
N ALA A 172 47.40 -59.74 12.34
CA ALA A 172 47.37 -58.98 13.59
C ALA A 172 46.21 -57.98 13.62
N HIS A 173 45.25 -58.29 14.50
CA HIS A 173 44.44 -57.39 15.34
C HIS A 173 43.51 -56.32 14.72
N SER A 174 42.21 -56.60 14.91
CA SER A 174 41.17 -55.72 15.46
C SER A 174 41.31 -54.20 15.25
N GLY A 175 40.47 -53.64 14.38
CA GLY A 175 40.17 -52.22 14.33
C GLY A 175 38.67 -52.01 14.24
N SER A 176 38.06 -51.53 15.33
CA SER A 176 36.65 -51.16 15.40
C SER A 176 36.27 -50.24 14.24
N SER A 177 35.17 -50.56 13.55
CA SER A 177 34.44 -49.55 12.78
C SER A 177 34.02 -48.45 13.76
N ARG A 178 34.77 -47.34 13.79
CA ARG A 178 34.29 -46.09 14.39
C ARG A 178 33.04 -45.71 13.60
N GLU A 179 31.86 -45.99 14.15
CA GLU A 179 30.64 -45.31 13.74
C GLU A 179 30.88 -43.81 13.96
N GLU A 180 31.15 -43.08 12.89
CA GLU A 180 31.14 -41.63 12.99
C GLU A 180 29.76 -41.18 13.47
N PRO A 181 29.67 -40.29 14.47
CA PRO A 181 28.38 -39.81 14.94
C PRO A 181 27.66 -39.15 13.78
N ALA A 182 26.55 -39.75 13.35
CA ALA A 182 25.72 -39.20 12.29
C ALA A 182 25.38 -37.74 12.64
N PRO A 183 25.63 -36.77 11.72
CA PRO A 183 25.44 -35.38 12.05
C PRO A 183 23.99 -35.11 12.46
N TRP A 184 23.81 -34.40 13.58
CA TRP A 184 22.52 -34.03 14.16
C TRP A 184 21.58 -33.31 13.17
N ILE A 185 22.12 -32.71 12.11
CA ILE A 185 21.38 -32.07 11.02
C ILE A 185 21.96 -32.51 9.67
N ASN A 186 21.11 -33.07 8.81
CA ASN A 186 21.47 -33.32 7.42
C ASN A 186 21.57 -32.00 6.63
N ARG A 187 22.47 -31.90 5.63
CA ARG A 187 22.64 -30.71 4.76
C ARG A 187 21.32 -30.11 4.26
N ARG A 188 20.36 -30.97 3.89
CA ARG A 188 19.03 -30.55 3.45
C ARG A 188 18.21 -29.88 4.55
N GLN A 189 18.31 -30.35 5.78
CA GLN A 189 17.69 -29.72 6.95
C GLN A 189 18.40 -28.39 7.26
N PHE A 190 19.73 -28.36 7.23
CA PHE A 190 20.51 -27.13 7.40
C PHE A 190 20.07 -26.04 6.41
N LEU A 191 20.09 -26.33 5.10
CA LEU A 191 19.67 -25.37 4.07
C LEU A 191 18.22 -24.88 4.25
N LYS A 192 17.32 -25.75 4.71
CA LYS A 192 15.94 -25.35 5.02
C LYS A 192 15.85 -24.40 6.20
N TYR A 193 16.57 -24.69 7.28
CA TYR A 193 16.57 -23.85 8.47
C TYR A 193 17.25 -22.52 8.19
N SER A 194 18.40 -22.50 7.49
CA SER A 194 19.08 -21.28 7.07
C SER A 194 18.19 -20.40 6.19
N LEU A 195 17.49 -20.98 5.21
CA LEU A 195 16.56 -20.22 4.37
C LEU A 195 15.39 -19.66 5.19
N GLY A 196 14.80 -20.45 6.09
CA GLY A 196 13.73 -19.99 6.97
C GLY A 196 14.17 -18.85 7.89
N ALA A 197 15.37 -18.97 8.48
CA ALA A 197 15.96 -17.94 9.32
C ALA A 197 16.23 -16.66 8.52
N ALA A 198 16.84 -16.77 7.33
CA ALA A 198 17.12 -15.61 6.47
C ALA A 198 15.85 -14.86 6.07
N LEU A 199 14.79 -15.59 5.67
CA LEU A 199 13.49 -14.98 5.36
C LEU A 199 12.86 -14.30 6.58
N THR A 200 12.98 -14.91 7.76
CA THR A 200 12.46 -14.33 9.01
C THR A 200 13.20 -13.03 9.35
N VAL A 201 14.53 -13.03 9.30
CA VAL A 201 15.34 -11.82 9.57
C VAL A 201 15.03 -10.70 8.59
N ALA A 202 14.84 -11.03 7.30
CA ALA A 202 14.54 -10.04 6.27
C ALA A 202 13.15 -9.41 6.40
N VAL A 203 12.14 -10.17 6.85
CA VAL A 203 10.73 -9.74 6.82
C VAL A 203 10.20 -9.33 8.18
N ALA A 204 10.71 -9.89 9.28
CA ALA A 204 10.19 -9.61 10.62
C ALA A 204 10.23 -8.11 10.98
N PRO A 205 11.33 -7.35 10.75
CA PRO A 205 11.37 -5.94 11.13
C PRO A 205 10.32 -5.09 10.41
N THR A 206 10.14 -5.30 9.11
CA THR A 206 9.14 -4.56 8.31
C THR A 206 7.72 -4.99 8.66
N PHE A 207 7.49 -6.28 8.89
CA PHE A 207 6.21 -6.80 9.37
C PHE A 207 5.83 -6.22 10.72
N PHE A 208 6.73 -6.22 11.71
CA PHE A 208 6.46 -5.66 13.03
C PHE A 208 6.15 -4.16 12.97
N ARG A 209 6.89 -3.40 12.14
CA ARG A 209 6.61 -1.98 11.92
C ARG A 209 5.24 -1.74 11.28
N TRP A 210 4.89 -2.54 10.27
CA TRP A 210 3.57 -2.49 9.64
C TRP A 210 2.46 -2.87 10.64
N LEU A 211 2.66 -3.93 11.42
CA LEU A 211 1.69 -4.40 12.41
C LEU A 211 1.42 -3.32 13.48
N THR A 212 2.47 -2.73 14.06
CA THR A 212 2.32 -1.67 15.07
C THR A 212 1.70 -0.40 14.49
N SER A 213 1.96 -0.08 13.22
CA SER A 213 1.32 1.06 12.55
C SER A 213 -0.19 0.87 12.30
N ASN A 214 -0.67 -0.38 12.17
CA ASN A 214 -2.07 -0.70 11.88
C ASN A 214 -2.88 -1.10 13.12
N ALA A 215 -2.24 -1.67 14.14
CA ALA A 215 -2.89 -2.21 15.33
C ALA A 215 -3.22 -1.17 16.42
N GLY A 216 -2.70 0.06 16.30
CA GLY A 216 -2.70 1.02 17.42
C GLY A 216 -1.75 0.59 18.54
N SER A 217 -1.36 1.54 19.40
CA SER A 217 -0.37 1.36 20.48
C SER A 217 -0.77 0.37 21.59
N SER A 218 -1.88 -0.36 21.46
CA SER A 218 -2.49 -1.16 22.53
C SER A 218 -2.00 -2.61 22.63
N LEU A 219 -1.39 -3.18 21.60
CA LEU A 219 -1.09 -4.63 21.57
C LEU A 219 0.32 -5.03 22.02
N THR A 220 1.28 -4.10 22.14
CA THR A 220 2.67 -4.48 22.39
C THR A 220 3.23 -4.08 23.75
N GLY A 221 2.54 -3.28 24.56
CA GLY A 221 3.04 -2.84 25.89
C GLY A 221 4.37 -2.07 25.86
N VAL A 222 5.03 -2.01 24.71
CA VAL A 222 6.03 -1.00 24.35
C VAL A 222 5.28 0.31 24.49
N PRO A 223 5.81 1.29 25.23
CA PRO A 223 5.36 2.67 25.09
C PRO A 223 5.59 2.99 23.62
N GLY A 224 4.55 2.80 22.81
CA GLY A 224 4.32 3.58 21.63
C GLY A 224 4.09 4.96 22.17
N GLY A 225 5.18 5.59 22.63
CA GLY A 225 5.30 7.01 22.50
C GLY A 225 4.80 7.25 21.08
N MET A 226 3.68 7.95 21.00
CA MET A 226 3.79 9.28 20.43
C MET A 226 5.27 9.66 20.59
N LYS A 227 6.04 9.53 19.50
CA LYS A 227 6.73 10.72 19.14
C LYS A 227 5.60 11.76 19.15
N GLU A 228 5.49 12.49 20.26
CA GLU A 228 5.77 13.91 20.18
C GLU A 228 6.82 14.04 19.07
N VAL A 229 6.31 14.06 17.83
CA VAL A 229 7.07 14.51 16.70
C VAL A 229 7.19 15.96 17.10
N SER A 230 8.31 16.24 17.76
CA SER A 230 8.67 17.52 18.33
C SER A 230 8.10 18.63 17.46
N ASP A 231 7.24 19.39 18.11
CA ASP A 231 6.76 20.73 17.82
C ASP A 231 7.40 21.47 16.63
N GLU A 232 6.51 22.15 15.90
CA GLU A 232 6.77 23.46 15.28
C GLU A 232 7.78 23.53 14.12
N THR A 233 7.47 22.90 12.99
CA THR A 233 8.15 23.29 11.72
C THR A 233 7.48 24.45 11.01
N ASN A 234 6.23 24.76 11.35
CA ASN A 234 5.52 25.92 10.86
C ASN A 234 5.48 26.96 11.98
N ARG A 235 6.11 28.12 11.78
CA ARG A 235 6.05 29.23 12.72
C ARG A 235 4.89 30.14 12.33
N MET A 236 3.67 29.72 12.63
CA MET A 236 2.45 30.41 12.19
C MET A 236 1.81 31.12 13.37
N LEU A 237 2.35 32.30 13.68
CA LEU A 237 1.89 33.12 14.80
C LEU A 237 1.10 34.33 14.30
N PRO A 238 -0.06 34.66 14.90
CA PRO A 238 -0.70 33.98 16.02
C PRO A 238 -1.35 32.65 15.61
N ASN A 239 -1.55 31.76 16.58
CA ASN A 239 -2.34 30.55 16.35
C ASN A 239 -3.82 30.90 16.09
N PRO A 240 -4.51 30.21 15.17
CA PRO A 240 -5.92 30.41 14.94
C PRO A 240 -6.71 30.07 16.21
N THR A 241 -7.56 30.99 16.65
CA THR A 241 -8.49 30.72 17.77
C THR A 241 -9.68 29.95 17.22
N PRO A 242 -9.97 28.73 17.71
CA PRO A 242 -11.07 27.91 17.23
C PRO A 242 -12.44 28.47 17.63
N LEU A 243 -13.44 28.28 16.76
CA LEU A 243 -14.84 28.56 17.05
C LEU A 243 -15.41 27.54 18.06
N PRO A 244 -16.48 27.86 18.81
CA PRO A 244 -17.06 26.94 19.80
C PRO A 244 -17.35 25.53 19.26
N ASP A 245 -17.92 25.42 18.05
CA ASP A 245 -18.25 24.13 17.44
C ASP A 245 -16.99 23.32 17.03
N SER A 246 -15.89 24.02 16.77
CA SER A 246 -14.59 23.41 16.47
C SER A 246 -13.90 22.94 17.75
N VAL A 247 -13.96 23.73 18.83
CA VAL A 247 -13.47 23.34 20.17
C VAL A 247 -14.21 22.11 20.68
N ASN A 248 -15.53 22.06 20.52
CA ASN A 248 -16.36 20.94 20.94
C ASN A 248 -16.24 19.73 20.01
N VAL A 249 -15.56 19.89 18.86
CA VAL A 249 -15.39 18.86 17.84
C VAL A 249 -16.73 18.21 17.51
N VAL A 250 -17.69 19.00 17.01
CA VAL A 250 -19.10 18.58 16.82
C VAL A 250 -19.28 17.28 16.01
N GLY A 251 -18.29 16.87 15.20
CA GLY A 251 -18.28 15.57 14.52
C GLY A 251 -17.99 14.36 15.43
N GLY A 252 -17.60 14.57 16.69
CA GLY A 252 -17.09 13.54 17.59
C GLY A 252 -15.65 13.12 17.30
N GLY A 253 -14.92 13.93 16.53
CA GLY A 253 -13.52 13.75 16.14
C GLY A 253 -13.32 12.80 14.97
N ALA A 254 -12.20 13.02 14.27
CA ALA A 254 -11.78 12.20 13.15
C ALA A 254 -11.66 10.72 13.53
N LYS A 255 -12.33 9.85 12.75
CA LYS A 255 -12.28 8.39 12.89
C LYS A 255 -11.57 7.77 11.70
N GLY A 256 -10.46 7.11 11.97
CA GLY A 256 -9.55 6.59 10.95
C GLY A 256 -8.19 7.25 11.07
N ARG A 257 -7.33 7.03 10.08
CA ARG A 257 -5.96 7.56 10.09
C ARG A 257 -5.63 8.16 8.74
N PHE A 258 -5.16 9.41 8.76
CA PHE A 258 -4.57 10.01 7.57
C PHE A 258 -3.32 9.25 7.15
N GLN A 259 -3.30 8.84 5.89
CA GLN A 259 -2.08 8.42 5.24
C GLN A 259 -1.46 9.64 4.53
N VAL A 260 -0.22 9.93 4.85
CA VAL A 260 0.48 11.11 4.34
C VAL A 260 1.12 10.78 3.00
N TYR A 261 0.62 11.42 1.93
CA TYR A 261 1.24 11.41 0.60
C TYR A 261 1.76 12.80 0.30
N THR A 262 3.01 12.89 -0.14
CA THR A 262 3.62 14.14 -0.63
C THR A 262 4.27 13.86 -1.97
N VAL A 263 4.25 14.86 -2.86
CA VAL A 263 4.95 14.81 -4.15
C VAL A 263 6.32 15.49 -4.09
N THR A 264 6.53 16.27 -3.03
CA THR A 264 7.76 17.00 -2.68
C THR A 264 8.15 16.70 -1.23
N PRO A 265 9.37 17.10 -0.79
CA PRO A 265 9.67 17.26 0.64
C PRO A 265 8.66 18.19 1.32
N LEU A 266 8.42 17.99 2.62
CA LEU A 266 7.44 18.79 3.37
C LEU A 266 7.88 20.27 3.44
N PRO A 267 7.09 21.22 2.89
CA PRO A 267 7.41 22.65 2.96
C PRO A 267 7.21 23.19 4.38
N THR A 268 7.96 24.23 4.74
CA THR A 268 7.89 24.92 6.04
C THR A 268 7.40 26.34 5.83
N PHE A 269 6.52 26.82 6.69
CA PHE A 269 5.93 28.16 6.58
C PHE A 269 6.20 29.00 7.83
N ASP A 270 6.38 30.31 7.63
CA ASP A 270 6.54 31.31 8.68
C ASP A 270 5.54 32.44 8.41
N SER A 271 4.81 32.89 9.43
CA SER A 271 3.78 33.93 9.25
C SER A 271 4.35 35.27 8.79
N ALA A 272 5.66 35.52 8.96
CA ALA A 272 6.33 36.73 8.47
C ALA A 272 6.49 36.78 6.94
N THR A 273 6.56 35.62 6.27
CA THR A 273 6.74 35.54 4.81
C THR A 273 5.56 34.93 4.09
N TRP A 274 4.66 34.26 4.82
CA TRP A 274 3.49 33.62 4.26
C TRP A 274 2.45 34.66 3.79
N SER A 275 1.82 34.38 2.66
CA SER A 275 0.67 35.13 2.17
C SER A 275 -0.30 34.24 1.43
N PHE A 276 -1.56 34.64 1.38
CA PHE A 276 -2.61 33.98 0.60
C PHE A 276 -3.15 34.90 -0.47
N THR A 277 -3.10 34.47 -1.73
CA THR A 277 -3.53 35.28 -2.88
C THR A 277 -4.79 34.72 -3.53
N ILE A 278 -5.74 35.59 -3.86
CA ILE A 278 -6.80 35.33 -4.84
C ILE A 278 -6.66 36.29 -6.03
N ASN A 279 -6.50 35.76 -7.24
CA ASN A 279 -6.28 36.57 -8.44
C ASN A 279 -6.87 35.96 -9.73
N GLY A 280 -6.46 36.48 -10.89
CA GLY A 280 -6.97 36.08 -12.21
C GLY A 280 -8.22 36.86 -12.60
N LEU A 281 -9.25 36.15 -13.05
CA LEU A 281 -10.53 36.70 -13.53
C LEU A 281 -11.45 37.10 -12.37
N VAL A 282 -11.02 38.06 -11.56
CA VAL A 282 -11.76 38.65 -10.44
C VAL A 282 -11.75 40.18 -10.53
N GLU A 283 -12.77 40.83 -9.96
CA GLU A 283 -12.85 42.29 -9.89
C GLU A 283 -11.94 42.86 -8.80
N LYS A 284 -11.80 42.14 -7.69
CA LYS A 284 -11.05 42.56 -6.50
C LYS A 284 -10.01 41.49 -6.14
N PRO A 285 -8.85 41.47 -6.82
CA PRO A 285 -7.75 40.61 -6.38
C PRO A 285 -7.34 41.01 -4.97
N ALA A 286 -6.98 40.01 -4.16
CA ALA A 286 -6.59 40.23 -2.77
C ALA A 286 -5.38 39.38 -2.42
N ASN A 287 -4.57 39.91 -1.51
CA ASN A 287 -3.45 39.22 -0.90
C ASN A 287 -3.48 39.49 0.60
N TRP A 288 -3.51 38.44 1.40
CA TRP A 288 -3.56 38.53 2.86
C TRP A 288 -2.28 37.98 3.46
N ASN A 289 -1.72 38.68 4.45
CA ASN A 289 -0.76 38.05 5.36
C ASN A 289 -1.51 37.11 6.33
N TRP A 290 -0.77 36.41 7.19
CA TRP A 290 -1.37 35.44 8.11
C TRP A 290 -2.44 36.01 9.04
N GLU A 291 -2.16 37.14 9.70
CA GLU A 291 -3.11 37.78 10.63
C GLU A 291 -4.40 38.23 9.93
N GLN A 292 -4.26 38.87 8.76
CA GLN A 292 -5.40 39.31 7.96
C GLN A 292 -6.23 38.12 7.46
N PHE A 293 -5.58 37.01 7.10
CA PHE A 293 -6.26 35.81 6.65
C PHE A 293 -7.06 35.16 7.78
N LEU A 294 -6.52 35.11 9.00
CA LEU A 294 -7.23 34.60 10.18
C LEU A 294 -8.42 35.47 10.60
N ALA A 295 -8.43 36.76 10.24
CA ALA A 295 -9.53 37.67 10.51
C ALA A 295 -10.73 37.48 9.57
N LEU A 296 -10.60 36.68 8.50
CA LEU A 296 -11.71 36.35 7.62
C LEU A 296 -12.76 35.49 8.34
N ALA A 297 -14.03 35.65 7.95
CA ALA A 297 -15.13 34.90 8.56
C ALA A 297 -14.96 33.40 8.30
N ARG A 298 -14.90 32.61 9.38
CA ARG A 298 -14.76 31.16 9.36
C ARG A 298 -16.07 30.47 9.72
N THR A 299 -16.21 29.25 9.26
CA THR A 299 -17.33 28.33 9.57
C THR A 299 -16.77 26.97 9.96
N VAL A 300 -17.57 26.20 10.70
CA VAL A 300 -17.25 24.82 11.08
C VAL A 300 -18.09 23.89 10.23
N GLN A 301 -17.46 22.86 9.65
CA GLN A 301 -18.17 21.79 8.94
C GLN A 301 -17.67 20.42 9.41
N VAL A 302 -18.55 19.43 9.35
CA VAL A 302 -18.19 18.03 9.56
C VAL A 302 -18.26 17.31 8.23
N SER A 303 -17.16 16.70 7.81
CA SER A 303 -17.14 15.96 6.56
C SER A 303 -16.21 14.75 6.59
N ASP A 304 -16.55 13.76 5.77
CA ASP A 304 -15.67 12.63 5.53
C ASP A 304 -14.59 13.00 4.51
N PHE A 305 -13.49 12.27 4.53
CA PHE A 305 -12.32 12.52 3.70
C PHE A 305 -11.87 11.20 3.06
N HIS A 306 -12.08 11.07 1.75
CA HIS A 306 -11.87 9.82 1.02
C HIS A 306 -10.66 9.90 0.10
N CYS A 307 -9.73 8.95 0.22
CA CYS A 307 -8.61 8.86 -0.69
C CYS A 307 -8.89 7.87 -1.82
N VAL A 308 -8.47 8.23 -3.03
CA VAL A 308 -8.53 7.37 -4.22
C VAL A 308 -7.74 6.06 -4.04
N THR A 309 -6.80 6.00 -3.09
CA THR A 309 -6.06 4.77 -2.75
C THR A 309 -6.77 3.86 -1.75
N GLY A 310 -7.97 4.23 -1.28
CA GLY A 310 -8.87 3.34 -0.57
C GLY A 310 -9.06 3.58 0.92
N TRP A 311 -8.23 4.41 1.55
CA TRP A 311 -8.43 4.79 2.94
C TRP A 311 -9.37 5.99 3.05
N SER A 312 -9.99 6.13 4.22
CA SER A 312 -10.88 7.24 4.53
C SER A 312 -10.70 7.64 5.99
N VAL A 313 -10.97 8.91 6.28
CA VAL A 313 -11.10 9.42 7.64
C VAL A 313 -12.48 10.04 7.74
N TYR A 314 -13.27 9.58 8.70
CA TYR A 314 -14.66 9.96 8.86
C TYR A 314 -14.84 11.02 9.94
N LYS A 315 -15.92 11.78 9.87
CA LYS A 315 -16.35 12.73 10.92
C LYS A 315 -15.31 13.79 11.30
N ASN A 316 -14.51 14.23 10.34
CA ASN A 316 -13.53 15.28 10.56
C ASN A 316 -14.27 16.60 10.80
N THR A 317 -13.94 17.31 11.88
CA THR A 317 -14.43 18.67 12.11
C THR A 317 -13.42 19.65 11.53
N TRP A 318 -13.75 20.28 10.41
CA TRP A 318 -12.91 21.29 9.77
C TRP A 318 -13.43 22.69 10.12
N GLU A 319 -12.51 23.63 10.33
CA GLU A 319 -12.86 25.04 10.43
C GLU A 319 -12.00 25.89 9.48
N GLY A 320 -12.66 26.77 8.75
CA GLY A 320 -12.06 27.52 7.65
C GLY A 320 -13.02 28.50 7.00
N ILE A 321 -12.57 29.13 5.92
CA ILE A 321 -13.37 30.07 5.13
C ILE A 321 -14.10 29.31 4.01
N PRO A 322 -15.43 29.43 3.86
CA PRO A 322 -16.14 28.87 2.71
C PRO A 322 -15.57 29.41 1.40
N LEU A 323 -15.24 28.54 0.45
CA LEU A 323 -14.66 28.97 -0.82
C LEU A 323 -15.61 29.88 -1.58
N SER A 324 -16.91 29.57 -1.57
CA SER A 324 -17.97 30.40 -2.15
C SER A 324 -17.97 31.83 -1.58
N ALA A 325 -17.66 32.02 -0.30
CA ALA A 325 -17.57 33.33 0.33
C ALA A 325 -16.35 34.12 -0.18
N LEU A 326 -15.18 33.48 -0.31
CA LEU A 326 -13.98 34.09 -0.92
C LEU A 326 -14.23 34.51 -2.36
N LEU A 327 -14.85 33.64 -3.16
CA LEU A 327 -15.17 33.91 -4.56
C LEU A 327 -16.16 35.09 -4.67
N LYS A 328 -17.20 35.12 -3.83
CA LYS A 328 -18.14 36.23 -3.76
C LYS A 328 -17.46 37.54 -3.39
N GLN A 329 -16.54 37.53 -2.41
CA GLN A 329 -15.80 38.72 -1.99
C GLN A 329 -14.87 39.25 -3.11
N ALA A 330 -14.21 38.36 -3.84
CA ALA A 330 -13.32 38.72 -4.95
C ALA A 330 -14.09 39.26 -6.17
N GLY A 331 -15.37 38.91 -6.32
CA GLY A 331 -16.18 39.29 -7.48
C GLY A 331 -15.71 38.58 -8.74
N VAL A 332 -16.07 37.30 -8.89
CA VAL A 332 -15.69 36.50 -10.06
C VAL A 332 -16.24 37.12 -11.35
N LYS A 333 -15.38 37.32 -12.35
CA LYS A 333 -15.76 37.84 -13.68
C LYS A 333 -16.57 36.81 -14.46
N SER A 334 -17.50 37.27 -15.30
CA SER A 334 -18.37 36.39 -16.10
C SER A 334 -17.64 35.49 -17.10
N THR A 335 -16.40 35.81 -17.44
CA THR A 335 -15.56 34.99 -18.33
C THR A 335 -14.82 33.85 -17.61
N ALA A 336 -14.76 33.87 -16.28
CA ALA A 336 -14.16 32.80 -15.51
C ALA A 336 -14.98 31.50 -15.66
N LYS A 337 -14.30 30.36 -15.73
CA LYS A 337 -14.92 29.04 -15.84
C LYS A 337 -14.39 28.05 -14.82
N HIS A 338 -13.15 28.23 -14.38
CA HIS A 338 -12.48 27.33 -13.45
C HIS A 338 -11.78 28.11 -12.33
N VAL A 339 -11.60 27.42 -11.21
CA VAL A 339 -10.83 27.87 -10.04
C VAL A 339 -9.60 26.98 -9.94
N LYS A 340 -8.43 27.57 -10.15
CA LYS A 340 -7.14 26.89 -10.04
C LYS A 340 -6.55 27.12 -8.66
N PHE A 341 -6.03 26.05 -8.09
CA PHE A 341 -5.44 26.02 -6.76
C PHE A 341 -3.96 25.72 -6.84
N TYR A 342 -3.18 26.44 -6.06
CA TYR A 342 -1.73 26.29 -5.97
C TYR A 342 -1.33 25.87 -4.56
N SER A 343 -0.47 24.87 -4.50
CA SER A 343 0.19 24.45 -3.27
C SER A 343 1.46 25.28 -3.04
N GLY A 344 1.69 25.66 -1.79
CA GLY A 344 2.92 26.31 -1.35
C GLY A 344 4.17 25.42 -1.40
N ASP A 345 4.05 24.17 -1.87
CA ASP A 345 5.21 23.38 -2.30
C ASP A 345 5.78 23.80 -3.67
N GLY A 346 5.07 24.67 -4.42
CA GLY A 346 5.49 25.21 -5.71
C GLY A 346 5.36 24.23 -6.90
N VAL A 347 4.84 23.02 -6.67
CA VAL A 347 4.75 21.96 -7.70
C VAL A 347 3.30 21.53 -7.92
N TYR A 348 2.54 21.35 -6.84
CA TYR A 348 1.21 20.79 -6.92
C TYR A 348 0.18 21.85 -7.31
N THR A 349 -0.60 21.55 -8.34
CA THR A 349 -1.76 22.34 -8.73
C THR A 349 -2.94 21.43 -9.03
N ASP A 350 -4.13 21.96 -8.81
CA ASP A 350 -5.39 21.30 -9.09
C ASP A 350 -6.43 22.34 -9.52
N THR A 351 -7.56 21.90 -10.04
CA THR A 351 -8.59 22.75 -10.63
C THR A 351 -9.98 22.20 -10.34
N LEU A 352 -10.91 23.10 -10.02
CA LEU A 352 -12.33 22.82 -9.97
C LEU A 352 -13.05 23.69 -11.02
N THR A 353 -14.17 23.22 -11.56
CA THR A 353 -15.09 24.12 -12.27
C THR A 353 -15.67 25.14 -11.29
N LEU A 354 -16.17 26.27 -11.80
CA LEU A 354 -16.86 27.25 -10.94
C LEU A 354 -18.06 26.65 -10.21
N GLU A 355 -18.78 25.73 -10.84
CA GLU A 355 -19.91 25.03 -10.21
C GLU A 355 -19.43 24.19 -9.03
N GLN A 356 -18.38 23.39 -9.22
CA GLN A 356 -17.78 22.57 -8.16
C GLN A 356 -17.22 23.44 -7.02
N ALA A 357 -16.53 24.54 -7.35
CA ALA A 357 -15.95 25.45 -6.37
C ALA A 357 -17.00 26.24 -5.56
N ASN A 358 -18.22 26.39 -6.10
CA ASN A 358 -19.35 27.06 -5.45
C ASN A 358 -20.22 26.11 -4.62
N MET A 359 -19.87 24.82 -4.52
CA MET A 359 -20.55 23.92 -3.60
C MET A 359 -20.44 24.43 -2.15
N ASP A 360 -21.47 24.12 -1.36
CA ASP A 360 -21.67 24.60 0.01
C ASP A 360 -20.64 24.06 1.01
N ASP A 361 -20.02 22.93 0.70
CA ASP A 361 -19.12 22.17 1.57
C ASP A 361 -17.62 22.29 1.20
N VAL A 362 -17.28 23.18 0.25
CA VAL A 362 -15.89 23.45 -0.12
C VAL A 362 -15.29 24.52 0.78
N LEU A 363 -14.21 24.17 1.47
CA LEU A 363 -13.66 24.96 2.57
C LEU A 363 -12.15 25.18 2.40
N VAL A 364 -11.70 26.41 2.66
CA VAL A 364 -10.29 26.73 2.86
C VAL A 364 -10.00 26.66 4.36
N ALA A 365 -9.57 25.49 4.82
CA ALA A 365 -9.44 25.12 6.23
C ALA A 365 -8.11 25.53 6.85
N VAL A 366 -8.17 25.96 8.12
CA VAL A 366 -7.01 26.31 8.98
C VAL A 366 -6.94 25.46 10.25
N LEU A 367 -8.06 24.85 10.63
CA LEU A 367 -8.21 24.04 11.84
C LEU A 367 -8.83 22.68 11.50
N HIS A 368 -8.41 21.66 12.23
CA HIS A 368 -8.94 20.29 12.18
C HIS A 368 -9.10 19.77 13.62
N ASP A 369 -10.32 19.37 13.97
CA ASP A 369 -10.71 18.92 15.31
C ASP A 369 -10.23 19.88 16.43
N GLY A 370 -10.51 21.18 16.25
CA GLY A 370 -10.20 22.24 17.22
C GLY A 370 -8.72 22.64 17.30
N LYS A 371 -7.85 22.07 16.46
CA LYS A 371 -6.40 22.31 16.49
C LYS A 371 -5.88 22.82 15.14
N PRO A 372 -4.77 23.59 15.10
CA PRO A 372 -4.14 23.96 13.84
C PRO A 372 -3.84 22.73 13.00
N ILE A 373 -4.12 22.79 11.70
CA ILE A 373 -3.86 21.65 10.81
C ILE A 373 -2.37 21.34 10.83
N HIS A 374 -2.02 20.10 11.15
CA HIS A 374 -0.63 19.67 11.16
C HIS A 374 -0.02 19.79 9.76
N ARG A 375 1.27 20.14 9.65
CA ARG A 375 1.98 20.32 8.37
C ARG A 375 1.82 19.10 7.44
N ASP A 376 1.94 17.89 7.97
CA ASP A 376 1.80 16.64 7.20
C ASP A 376 0.40 16.50 6.56
N TYR A 377 -0.60 17.10 7.20
CA TYR A 377 -1.98 17.16 6.75
C TYR A 377 -2.26 18.44 5.95
N GLY A 378 -1.22 19.13 5.47
CA GLY A 378 -1.37 20.28 4.58
C GLY A 378 -1.50 21.61 5.28
N GLY A 379 -1.27 21.72 6.59
CA GLY A 379 -1.26 23.00 7.28
C GLY A 379 -0.08 23.89 6.85
N PRO A 380 -0.22 25.23 6.87
CA PRO A 380 -1.20 25.96 7.70
C PRO A 380 -2.60 26.08 7.11
N VAL A 381 -2.73 25.98 5.78
CA VAL A 381 -4.00 26.13 5.07
C VAL A 381 -4.17 25.00 4.08
N ARG A 382 -5.35 24.38 4.03
CA ARG A 382 -5.67 23.29 3.11
C ARG A 382 -7.05 23.50 2.51
N LEU A 383 -7.21 23.15 1.24
CA LEU A 383 -8.52 23.00 0.62
C LEU A 383 -9.17 21.69 1.06
N ILE A 384 -10.46 21.73 1.37
CA ILE A 384 -11.30 20.57 1.67
C ILE A 384 -12.44 20.53 0.65
N VAL A 385 -12.56 19.42 -0.09
CA VAL A 385 -13.57 19.19 -1.14
C VAL A 385 -14.26 17.84 -0.85
N PRO A 386 -15.27 17.79 0.04
CA PRO A 386 -15.74 16.52 0.62
C PRO A 386 -16.31 15.52 -0.39
N LYS A 387 -17.02 16.02 -1.41
CA LYS A 387 -17.66 15.18 -2.44
C LYS A 387 -16.67 14.61 -3.47
N MET A 388 -15.39 14.95 -3.38
CA MET A 388 -14.34 14.50 -4.30
C MET A 388 -13.20 13.78 -3.57
N TYR A 389 -12.44 12.97 -4.31
CA TYR A 389 -11.27 12.31 -3.74
C TYR A 389 -10.23 13.33 -3.28
N ALA A 390 -9.55 12.98 -2.18
CA ALA A 390 -8.59 13.77 -1.44
C ALA A 390 -7.49 14.46 -2.26
N TYR A 391 -7.21 14.02 -3.50
CA TYR A 391 -6.23 14.70 -4.34
C TYR A 391 -6.74 16.06 -4.83
N LYS A 392 -8.05 16.25 -4.98
CA LYS A 392 -8.64 17.58 -5.25
C LYS A 392 -8.53 18.54 -4.06
N SER A 393 -8.30 18.00 -2.85
CA SER A 393 -8.14 18.76 -1.60
C SER A 393 -6.68 19.20 -1.40
N VAL A 394 -6.27 20.24 -2.13
CA VAL A 394 -4.90 20.78 -2.18
C VAL A 394 -4.36 21.09 -0.77
N LYS A 395 -3.17 20.56 -0.49
CA LYS A 395 -2.41 20.86 0.73
C LYS A 395 -1.65 22.17 0.60
N TRP A 396 -1.36 22.81 1.73
CA TRP A 396 -0.53 24.00 1.79
C TRP A 396 -1.02 25.11 0.85
N LEU A 397 -2.33 25.24 0.73
CA LEU A 397 -2.96 26.14 -0.23
C LEU A 397 -2.57 27.59 0.10
N ASP A 398 -1.94 28.26 -0.86
CA ASP A 398 -1.50 29.65 -0.72
C ASP A 398 -2.02 30.56 -1.83
N ARG A 399 -2.53 30.00 -2.93
CA ARG A 399 -3.09 30.79 -4.02
C ARG A 399 -4.28 30.14 -4.74
N ILE A 400 -5.24 30.99 -5.05
CA ILE A 400 -6.42 30.72 -5.87
C ILE A 400 -6.40 31.64 -7.09
N GLU A 401 -6.59 31.09 -8.28
CA GLU A 401 -6.63 31.86 -9.53
C GLU A 401 -7.88 31.49 -10.35
N LEU A 402 -8.66 32.50 -10.72
CA LEU A 402 -9.80 32.32 -11.61
C LEU A 402 -9.34 32.38 -13.06
N ILE A 403 -9.67 31.34 -13.84
CA ILE A 403 -9.22 31.18 -15.23
C ILE A 403 -10.40 30.82 -16.14
N ASP A 404 -10.28 31.14 -17.43
CA ASP A 404 -11.27 30.88 -18.49
C ASP A 404 -11.04 29.53 -19.19
N LYS A 405 -9.79 29.08 -19.23
CA LYS A 405 -9.36 27.82 -19.85
C LYS A 405 -9.20 26.73 -18.82
N GLU A 406 -9.45 25.50 -19.24
CA GLU A 406 -9.20 24.31 -18.42
C GLU A 406 -7.70 24.19 -18.10
N HIS A 407 -7.40 23.81 -16.85
CA HIS A 407 -6.06 23.45 -16.39
C HIS A 407 -6.06 21.99 -15.97
N ILE A 408 -5.09 21.22 -16.46
CA ILE A 408 -4.91 19.83 -16.06
C ILE A 408 -3.97 19.80 -14.84
N GLY A 409 -4.52 19.41 -13.70
CA GLY A 409 -3.81 19.31 -12.42
C GLY A 409 -2.74 18.21 -12.38
N TYR A 410 -2.02 18.14 -11.26
CA TYR A 410 -0.85 17.26 -11.12
C TYR A 410 -1.17 15.78 -11.33
N TRP A 411 -2.29 15.28 -10.78
CA TRP A 411 -2.65 13.87 -10.90
C TRP A 411 -3.42 13.56 -12.17
N GLU A 412 -4.19 14.51 -12.69
CA GLU A 412 -4.92 14.41 -13.94
C GLU A 412 -3.94 14.19 -15.10
N GLN A 413 -2.80 14.89 -15.11
CA GLN A 413 -1.69 14.64 -16.03
C GLN A 413 -1.15 13.20 -15.96
N ARG A 414 -1.39 12.50 -14.85
CA ARG A 414 -0.96 11.12 -14.58
C ARG A 414 -2.09 10.11 -14.75
N GLY A 415 -3.18 10.50 -15.39
CA GLY A 415 -4.31 9.64 -15.75
C GLY A 415 -5.33 9.43 -14.61
N TYR A 416 -5.35 10.31 -13.61
CA TYR A 416 -6.44 10.35 -12.64
C TYR A 416 -7.64 11.09 -13.22
N ASP A 417 -8.81 10.84 -12.63
CA ASP A 417 -10.09 11.41 -13.05
C ASP A 417 -10.13 12.92 -12.79
N THR A 418 -10.60 13.72 -13.74
CA THR A 418 -10.63 15.19 -13.61
C THR A 418 -11.61 15.65 -12.55
N ASP A 419 -12.82 15.07 -12.54
CA ASP A 419 -13.87 15.48 -11.61
C ASP A 419 -13.76 14.77 -10.26
N ALA A 420 -13.19 13.57 -10.26
CA ALA A 420 -12.81 12.85 -9.04
C ALA A 420 -13.94 12.62 -8.01
N TRP A 421 -15.20 12.57 -8.45
CA TRP A 421 -16.34 12.36 -7.57
C TRP A 421 -16.19 11.08 -6.74
N VAL A 422 -16.53 11.19 -5.45
CA VAL A 422 -16.68 10.02 -4.59
C VAL A 422 -18.06 9.45 -4.82
N ASN A 423 -18.12 8.25 -5.40
CA ASN A 423 -19.36 7.48 -5.44
C ASN A 423 -19.53 6.81 -4.07
N VAL A 424 -20.18 7.49 -3.14
CA VAL A 424 -20.58 6.92 -1.83
C VAL A 424 -21.94 6.25 -1.96
#